data_AF-A0A8S9M9C7-F1
#
_entry.id   AF-A0A8S9M9C7-F1
#
_cell.length_a   1.000
_cell.length_b   1.000
_cell.length_c   1.000
_cell.angle_alpha   90.00
_cell.angle_beta   90.00
_cell.angle_gamma   90.00
#
_symmetry.space_group_name_H-M   'P 1'
#
loop_
_entity.id
_entity.type
_entity.pdbx_description
1 polymer ?
#
loop_
_entity_poly.entity_id
_entity_poly.type
_entity_poly.pdbx_seq_one_letter_code
_entity_poly.pdbx_strand_id
1 'polypeptide(L)'
;MYIAQVASNGRVLTWGAKVNSLIDRGQLWRLATSSLLHANPMHLMINCYSLNSIGPTAESLGGPKRFLAVYLTSAVASSAMSYWLNKSPSVGASGAIFGLVGSVAVFVMRHKQMVRGGNEDLMQIAHVIALNMTLGLVSRGIDNWGHIGGLLGGTAMAWLVGPQWKYEYTTRDGRRVFVDRAPMPLFLRWRNERGRS
;
A
#
# COMPACT_ATOMS: atom_id res chain seq x y z
N MET A 1 -17.15 4.97 -9.69
CA MET A 1 -16.83 6.22 -8.97
C MET A 1 -16.50 7.38 -9.92
N TYR A 2 -15.60 7.22 -10.88
CA TYR A 2 -15.30 8.26 -11.88
C TYR A 2 -16.55 8.74 -12.65
N ILE A 3 -17.46 7.83 -13.01
CA ILE A 3 -18.77 8.16 -13.60
C ILE A 3 -19.56 9.15 -12.74
N ALA A 4 -19.57 8.97 -11.41
CA ALA A 4 -20.24 9.88 -10.49
C ALA A 4 -19.54 11.24 -10.38
N GLN A 5 -18.21 11.31 -10.55
CA GLN A 5 -17.47 12.57 -10.57
C GLN A 5 -17.77 13.38 -11.83
N VAL A 6 -17.84 12.72 -12.99
CA VAL A 6 -18.23 13.34 -14.27
C VAL A 6 -19.69 13.79 -14.22
N ALA A 7 -20.59 12.92 -13.78
CA ALA A 7 -22.02 13.24 -13.67
C ALA A 7 -22.34 14.37 -12.68
N SER A 8 -21.45 14.64 -11.71
CA SER A 8 -21.63 15.67 -10.69
C SER A 8 -20.85 16.97 -10.95
N ASN A 9 -20.23 17.14 -12.12
CA ASN A 9 -19.35 18.28 -12.42
C ASN A 9 -18.26 18.50 -11.35
N GLY A 10 -17.66 17.42 -10.86
CA GLY A 10 -16.60 17.47 -9.84
C GLY A 10 -17.07 17.68 -8.40
N ARG A 11 -18.38 17.82 -8.13
CA ARG A 11 -18.90 17.96 -6.76
C ARG A 11 -18.62 16.75 -5.87
N VAL A 12 -18.51 15.55 -6.44
CA VAL A 12 -18.11 14.35 -5.67
C VAL A 12 -16.70 14.47 -5.07
N LEU A 13 -15.80 15.27 -5.69
CA LEU A 13 -14.50 15.59 -5.08
C LEU A 13 -14.68 16.36 -3.78
N THR A 14 -15.58 17.35 -3.72
CA THR A 14 -15.78 18.14 -2.50
C THR A 14 -16.42 17.34 -1.37
N TRP A 15 -17.12 16.24 -1.67
CA TRP A 15 -17.75 15.38 -0.68
C TRP A 15 -16.79 14.41 0.02
N GLY A 16 -15.79 13.89 -0.70
CA GLY A 16 -14.90 12.86 -0.16
C GLY A 16 -13.41 13.23 -0.12
N ALA A 17 -12.99 14.34 -0.73
CA ALA A 17 -11.59 14.75 -0.70
C ALA A 17 -11.15 15.07 0.72
N LYS A 18 -9.85 14.85 0.97
CA LYS A 18 -9.20 15.32 2.17
C LYS A 18 -9.18 16.85 2.11
N VAL A 19 -9.92 17.49 3.01
CA VAL A 19 -10.01 18.94 3.17
C VAL A 19 -9.93 19.25 4.66
N ASN A 20 -8.86 19.91 5.08
CA ASN A 20 -8.53 20.06 6.51
C ASN A 20 -9.66 20.73 7.29
N SER A 21 -10.18 21.86 6.81
CA SER A 21 -11.24 22.61 7.48
C SER A 21 -12.55 21.83 7.68
N LEU A 22 -12.81 20.81 6.87
CA LEU A 22 -13.98 19.93 7.02
C LEU A 22 -13.67 18.76 7.96
N ILE A 23 -12.44 18.26 7.94
CA ILE A 23 -11.96 17.26 8.91
C ILE A 23 -12.00 17.85 10.32
N ASP A 24 -11.58 19.11 10.49
CA ASP A 24 -11.64 19.86 11.76
C ASP A 24 -13.06 19.99 12.30
N ARG A 25 -14.07 19.95 11.42
CA ARG A 25 -15.51 19.96 11.75
C ARG A 25 -16.08 18.56 11.98
N GLY A 26 -15.23 17.54 12.13
CA GLY A 26 -15.63 16.17 12.45
C GLY A 26 -15.88 15.27 11.23
N GLN A 27 -15.57 15.69 10.00
CA GLN A 27 -15.76 14.86 8.80
C GLN A 27 -14.63 13.83 8.61
N LEU A 28 -14.42 12.97 9.60
CA LEU A 28 -13.28 12.04 9.68
C LEU A 28 -13.27 10.98 8.56
N TRP A 29 -14.42 10.65 7.96
CA TRP A 29 -14.50 9.72 6.83
C TRP A 29 -13.66 10.18 5.63
N ARG A 30 -13.37 11.48 5.52
CA ARG A 30 -12.50 12.06 4.49
C ARG A 30 -11.07 11.51 4.52
N LEU A 31 -10.62 11.00 5.66
CA LEU A 31 -9.31 10.34 5.79
C LEU A 31 -9.28 8.98 5.06
N ALA A 32 -10.44 8.36 4.85
CA ALA A 32 -10.56 7.10 4.11
C ALA A 32 -11.02 7.35 2.66
N THR A 33 -12.05 8.18 2.47
CA THR A 33 -12.71 8.33 1.15
C THR A 33 -11.85 9.06 0.12
N SER A 34 -10.91 9.90 0.55
CA SER A 34 -9.97 10.63 -0.32
C SER A 34 -9.18 9.70 -1.24
N SER A 35 -8.83 8.52 -0.73
CA SER A 35 -8.03 7.51 -1.45
C SER A 35 -8.77 6.87 -2.63
N LEU A 36 -10.10 6.92 -2.62
CA LEU A 36 -10.93 6.39 -3.69
C LEU A 36 -11.11 7.38 -4.84
N LEU A 37 -10.95 8.69 -4.55
CA LEU A 37 -11.23 9.79 -5.48
C LEU A 37 -10.02 10.09 -6.37
N HIS A 38 -10.28 10.58 -7.58
CA HIS A 38 -9.21 10.97 -8.50
C HIS A 38 -9.54 12.32 -9.17
N ALA A 39 -8.53 13.18 -9.31
CA ALA A 39 -8.72 14.54 -9.80
C ALA A 39 -9.15 14.62 -11.28
N ASN A 40 -8.68 13.66 -12.11
CA ASN A 40 -8.93 13.61 -13.54
C ASN A 40 -8.67 12.17 -14.06
N PRO A 41 -9.10 11.82 -15.30
CA PRO A 41 -8.97 10.45 -15.80
C PRO A 41 -7.52 10.01 -16.01
N MET A 42 -6.61 10.93 -16.35
CA MET A 42 -5.18 10.61 -16.46
C MET A 42 -4.62 10.18 -15.09
N HIS A 43 -4.96 10.91 -14.03
CA HIS A 43 -4.57 10.58 -12.67
C HIS A 43 -5.14 9.22 -12.23
N LEU A 44 -6.39 8.90 -12.58
CA LEU A 44 -6.96 7.57 -12.35
C LEU A 44 -6.20 6.48 -13.11
N MET A 45 -5.93 6.69 -14.40
CA MET A 45 -5.23 5.71 -15.24
C MET A 45 -3.82 5.41 -14.72
N ILE A 46 -3.07 6.44 -14.30
CA ILE A 46 -1.75 6.27 -13.68
C ILE A 46 -1.85 5.44 -12.40
N ASN A 47 -2.80 5.74 -11.51
CA ASN A 47 -2.98 4.94 -10.29
C ASN A 47 -3.39 3.50 -10.58
N CYS A 48 -4.28 3.27 -11.55
CA CYS A 48 -4.65 1.91 -11.97
C CYS A 48 -3.45 1.15 -12.52
N TYR A 49 -2.65 1.78 -13.37
CA TYR A 49 -1.43 1.20 -13.91
C TYR A 49 -0.42 0.86 -12.78
N SER A 50 -0.16 1.80 -11.88
CA SER A 50 0.74 1.59 -10.75
C SER A 50 0.23 0.49 -9.81
N LEU A 51 -1.07 0.47 -9.50
CA LEU A 51 -1.69 -0.57 -8.68
C LEU A 51 -1.61 -1.93 -9.36
N ASN A 52 -1.84 -2.01 -10.66
CA ASN A 52 -1.69 -3.26 -11.42
C ASN A 52 -0.23 -3.74 -11.50
N SER A 53 0.74 -2.82 -11.45
CA SER A 53 2.16 -3.16 -11.46
C SER A 53 2.62 -3.74 -10.12
N ILE A 54 2.27 -3.13 -8.99
CA ILE A 54 2.74 -3.57 -7.66
C ILE A 54 1.79 -4.54 -6.96
N GLY A 55 0.48 -4.42 -7.23
CA GLY A 55 -0.57 -5.11 -6.50
C GLY A 55 -0.49 -6.63 -6.57
N PRO A 56 -0.38 -7.24 -7.76
CA PRO A 56 -0.23 -8.69 -7.91
C PRO A 56 1.01 -9.23 -7.17
N THR A 57 2.11 -8.48 -7.17
CA THR A 57 3.31 -8.85 -6.42
C THR A 57 3.06 -8.80 -4.91
N ALA A 58 2.52 -7.69 -4.40
CA ALA A 58 2.20 -7.57 -2.97
C ALA A 58 1.20 -8.64 -2.49
N GLU A 59 0.18 -8.94 -3.29
CA GLU A 59 -0.82 -9.97 -3.00
C GLU A 59 -0.25 -11.39 -3.09
N SER A 60 0.59 -11.71 -4.07
CA SER A 60 1.19 -13.04 -4.18
C SER A 60 2.16 -13.35 -3.02
N LEU A 61 2.86 -12.33 -2.51
CA LEU A 61 3.78 -12.47 -1.39
C LEU A 61 3.05 -12.57 -0.04
N GLY A 62 2.02 -11.75 0.19
CA GLY A 62 1.34 -11.64 1.47
C GLY A 62 -0.01 -12.36 1.58
N GLY A 63 -0.64 -12.65 0.46
CA GLY A 63 -2.04 -13.05 0.36
C GLY A 63 -3.03 -11.86 0.44
N PRO A 64 -4.29 -12.07 0.05
CA PRO A 64 -5.31 -11.02 -0.11
C PRO A 64 -5.58 -10.25 1.19
N LYS A 65 -5.58 -10.93 2.33
CA LYS A 65 -5.87 -10.30 3.63
C LYS A 65 -4.80 -9.29 4.03
N ARG A 66 -3.52 -9.65 3.85
CA ARG A 66 -2.40 -8.77 4.16
C ARG A 66 -2.32 -7.62 3.19
N PHE A 67 -2.55 -7.90 1.91
CA PHE A 67 -2.67 -6.89 0.87
C PHE A 67 -3.71 -5.84 1.26
N LEU A 68 -4.94 -6.26 1.59
CA LEU A 68 -6.02 -5.34 1.96
C LEU A 68 -5.70 -4.57 3.24
N ALA A 69 -5.14 -5.24 4.24
CA ALA A 69 -4.75 -4.60 5.50
C ALA A 69 -3.72 -3.49 5.25
N VAL A 70 -2.64 -3.78 4.51
CA VAL A 70 -1.63 -2.79 4.11
C VAL A 70 -2.26 -1.67 3.31
N TYR A 71 -3.08 -1.97 2.30
CA TYR A 71 -3.68 -0.96 1.44
C TYR A 71 -4.53 0.04 2.23
N LEU A 72 -5.43 -0.47 3.08
CA LEU A 72 -6.34 0.35 3.88
C LEU A 72 -5.60 1.18 4.94
N THR A 73 -4.64 0.59 5.66
CA THR A 73 -3.86 1.34 6.65
C THR A 73 -3.03 2.42 5.98
N SER A 74 -2.46 2.14 4.81
CA SER A 74 -1.68 3.10 4.03
C SER A 74 -2.55 4.25 3.51
N ALA A 75 -3.77 3.98 3.05
CA ALA A 75 -4.73 5.00 2.61
C ALA A 75 -5.06 6.00 3.73
N VAL A 76 -5.33 5.49 4.93
CA VAL A 76 -5.65 6.33 6.11
C VAL A 76 -4.41 7.08 6.60
N ALA A 77 -3.27 6.40 6.72
CA ALA A 77 -2.01 7.01 7.15
C ALA A 77 -1.54 8.11 6.19
N SER A 78 -1.72 7.89 4.88
CA SER A 78 -1.49 8.89 3.84
C SER A 78 -2.30 10.16 4.07
N SER A 79 -3.63 10.02 4.21
CA SER A 79 -4.51 11.17 4.42
C SER A 79 -4.28 11.86 5.76
N ALA A 80 -3.96 11.09 6.81
CA ALA A 80 -3.64 11.63 8.12
C ALA A 80 -2.34 12.44 8.12
N MET A 81 -1.27 11.91 7.53
CA MET A 81 0.00 12.66 7.45
C MET A 81 -0.13 13.90 6.56
N SER A 82 -0.84 13.77 5.44
CA SER A 82 -1.20 14.92 4.60
C SER A 82 -2.04 15.95 5.36
N TYR A 83 -2.97 15.54 6.22
CA TYR A 83 -3.78 16.47 7.02
C TYR A 83 -2.91 17.35 7.92
N TRP A 84 -1.92 16.77 8.59
CA TRP A 84 -1.04 17.53 9.48
C TRP A 84 -0.03 18.42 8.74
N LEU A 85 0.48 17.97 7.58
CA LEU A 85 1.67 18.56 6.95
C LEU A 85 1.39 19.26 5.61
N ASN A 86 0.19 19.10 5.05
CA ASN A 86 -0.23 19.73 3.80
C ASN A 86 -1.61 20.39 3.97
N LYS A 87 -1.72 21.68 3.66
CA LYS A 87 -3.00 22.41 3.77
C LYS A 87 -3.88 22.23 2.54
N SER A 88 -3.30 21.84 1.41
CA SER A 88 -4.03 21.69 0.15
C SER A 88 -4.99 20.51 0.18
N PRO A 89 -6.15 20.61 -0.52
CA PRO A 89 -7.01 19.47 -0.76
C PRO A 89 -6.28 18.34 -1.49
N SER A 90 -6.58 17.10 -1.14
CA SER A 90 -5.89 15.93 -1.69
C SER A 90 -6.86 14.77 -1.98
N VAL A 91 -6.59 14.06 -3.06
CA VAL A 91 -7.31 12.86 -3.52
C VAL A 91 -6.34 11.91 -4.23
N GLY A 92 -6.62 10.61 -4.20
CA GLY A 92 -5.92 9.62 -5.00
C GLY A 92 -5.48 8.41 -4.20
N ALA A 93 -5.42 7.27 -4.89
CA ALA A 93 -4.96 6.00 -4.31
C ALA A 93 -3.44 5.92 -4.10
N SER A 94 -2.68 6.89 -4.61
CA SER A 94 -1.22 6.84 -4.68
C SER A 94 -0.54 6.61 -3.32
N GLY A 95 -1.03 7.22 -2.25
CA GLY A 95 -0.53 6.93 -0.89
C GLY A 95 -0.68 5.45 -0.49
N ALA A 96 -1.81 4.83 -0.81
CA ALA A 96 -2.02 3.40 -0.57
C ALA A 96 -1.06 2.53 -1.41
N ILE A 97 -0.82 2.92 -2.66
CA ILE A 97 0.13 2.25 -3.56
C ILE A 97 1.56 2.34 -3.03
N PHE A 98 1.98 3.51 -2.52
CA PHE A 98 3.28 3.66 -1.85
C PHE A 98 3.41 2.73 -0.63
N GLY A 99 2.32 2.52 0.11
CA GLY A 99 2.28 1.53 1.17
C GLY A 99 2.49 0.09 0.70
N LEU A 100 1.93 -0.29 -0.46
CA LEU A 100 2.18 -1.59 -1.08
C LEU A 100 3.64 -1.74 -1.49
N VAL A 101 4.25 -0.70 -2.07
CA VAL A 101 5.69 -0.68 -2.39
C VAL A 101 6.51 -0.90 -1.11
N GLY A 102 6.16 -0.22 -0.01
CA GLY A 102 6.77 -0.44 1.31
C GLY A 102 6.61 -1.88 1.80
N SER A 103 5.47 -2.51 1.57
CA SER A 103 5.25 -3.92 1.96
C SER A 103 6.12 -4.90 1.19
N VAL A 104 6.34 -4.66 -0.11
CA VAL A 104 7.27 -5.46 -0.93
C VAL A 104 8.70 -5.23 -0.46
N ALA A 105 9.09 -4.00 -0.12
CA ALA A 105 10.41 -3.72 0.47
C ALA A 105 10.64 -4.49 1.78
N VAL A 106 9.65 -4.51 2.68
CA VAL A 106 9.70 -5.32 3.92
C VAL A 106 9.87 -6.81 3.61
N PHE A 107 9.12 -7.32 2.63
CA PHE A 107 9.25 -8.71 2.21
C PHE A 107 10.67 -9.02 1.72
N VAL A 108 11.18 -8.25 0.76
CA VAL A 108 12.50 -8.47 0.16
C VAL A 108 13.59 -8.35 1.22
N MET A 109 13.52 -7.34 2.09
CA MET A 109 14.47 -7.17 3.19
C MET A 109 14.53 -8.40 4.13
N ARG A 110 13.38 -9.00 4.45
CA ARG A 110 13.30 -10.20 5.31
C ARG A 110 13.83 -11.46 4.64
N HIS A 111 13.69 -11.54 3.32
CA HIS A 111 13.95 -12.78 2.57
C HIS A 111 15.08 -12.63 1.54
N LYS A 112 15.90 -11.58 1.62
CA LYS A 112 16.98 -11.29 0.65
C LYS A 112 18.02 -12.41 0.49
N GLN A 113 18.14 -13.29 1.47
CA GLN A 113 19.01 -14.48 1.39
C GLN A 113 18.34 -15.66 0.67
N MET A 114 17.01 -15.65 0.56
CA MET A 114 16.21 -16.68 -0.11
C MET A 114 15.85 -16.29 -1.54
N VAL A 115 15.85 -14.98 -1.84
CA VAL A 115 15.54 -14.40 -3.15
C VAL A 115 16.85 -14.01 -3.85
N ARG A 116 17.08 -14.50 -5.07
CA ARG A 116 18.20 -14.05 -5.90
C ARG A 116 18.00 -12.58 -6.27
N GLY A 117 19.03 -11.74 -6.12
CA GLY A 117 18.95 -10.32 -6.48
C GLY A 117 18.25 -9.43 -5.46
N GLY A 118 17.99 -9.89 -4.22
CA GLY A 118 17.24 -9.11 -3.24
C GLY A 118 17.80 -7.70 -2.93
N ASN A 119 19.12 -7.48 -3.07
CA ASN A 119 19.70 -6.13 -2.95
C ASN A 119 19.39 -5.26 -4.17
N GLU A 120 19.40 -5.83 -5.37
CA GLU A 120 19.05 -5.13 -6.62
C GLU A 120 17.56 -4.75 -6.62
N ASP A 121 16.68 -5.65 -6.17
CA ASP A 121 15.25 -5.40 -6.01
C ASP A 121 14.99 -4.25 -5.04
N LEU A 122 15.67 -4.22 -3.89
CA LEU A 122 15.56 -3.11 -2.93
C LEU A 122 16.05 -1.79 -3.53
N MET A 123 17.12 -1.82 -4.32
CA MET A 123 17.64 -0.64 -5.00
C MET A 123 16.67 -0.13 -6.07
N GLN A 124 16.03 -1.02 -6.83
CA GLN A 124 14.98 -0.65 -7.79
C GLN A 124 13.77 -0.03 -7.08
N ILE A 125 13.32 -0.63 -5.97
CA ILE A 125 12.24 -0.08 -5.16
C ILE A 125 12.61 1.32 -4.65
N ALA A 126 13.83 1.50 -4.13
CA ALA A 126 14.32 2.78 -3.67
C ALA A 126 14.35 3.83 -4.79
N HIS A 127 14.80 3.46 -6.00
CA HIS A 127 14.76 4.35 -7.16
C HIS A 127 13.34 4.75 -7.56
N VAL A 128 12.39 3.81 -7.56
CA VAL A 128 10.98 4.10 -7.87
C VAL A 128 10.40 5.09 -6.85
N ILE A 129 10.66 4.88 -5.56
CA ILE A 129 10.22 5.80 -4.50
C ILE A 129 10.86 7.18 -4.71
N ALA A 130 12.18 7.25 -4.88
CA ALA A 130 12.90 8.51 -5.04
C ALA A 130 12.46 9.30 -6.28
N LEU A 131 12.25 8.63 -7.41
CA LEU A 131 11.76 9.24 -8.63
C LEU A 131 10.36 9.85 -8.44
N ASN A 132 9.41 9.07 -7.89
CA ASN A 132 8.05 9.56 -7.68
C ASN A 132 8.00 10.73 -6.68
N MET A 133 8.79 10.66 -5.60
CA MET A 133 8.91 11.75 -4.63
C MET A 133 9.49 13.02 -5.26
N THR A 134 10.49 12.88 -6.13
CA THR A 134 11.13 14.00 -6.85
C THR A 134 10.14 14.64 -7.82
N LEU A 135 9.38 13.84 -8.57
CA LEU A 135 8.31 14.34 -9.44
C LEU A 135 7.26 15.12 -8.65
N GLY A 136 6.95 14.66 -7.43
CA GLY A 136 6.02 15.36 -6.55
C GLY A 136 6.51 16.69 -5.99
N LEU A 137 7.83 16.92 -5.94
CA LEU A 137 8.38 18.24 -5.59
C LEU A 137 8.20 19.26 -6.72
N VAL A 138 8.18 18.80 -7.97
CA VAL A 138 8.08 19.65 -9.15
C VAL A 138 6.61 19.90 -9.57
N SER A 139 5.70 18.98 -9.23
CA SER A 139 4.29 19.06 -9.61
C SER A 139 3.40 19.58 -8.48
N ARG A 140 2.76 20.74 -8.70
CA ARG A 140 1.86 21.39 -7.72
C ARG A 140 0.59 20.59 -7.37
N GLY A 141 0.32 19.48 -8.07
CA GLY A 141 -0.83 18.60 -7.83
C GLY A 141 -0.51 17.32 -7.06
N ILE A 142 0.75 17.09 -6.66
CA ILE A 142 1.18 15.86 -5.99
C ILE A 142 1.37 16.12 -4.49
N ASP A 143 0.82 15.21 -3.70
CA ASP A 143 0.86 15.28 -2.24
C ASP A 143 1.95 14.37 -1.67
N ASN A 144 3.17 14.89 -1.62
CA ASN A 144 4.34 14.16 -1.12
C ASN A 144 4.21 13.73 0.35
N TRP A 145 3.57 14.54 1.20
CA TRP A 145 3.29 14.14 2.58
C TRP A 145 2.31 12.99 2.65
N GLY A 146 1.33 12.95 1.74
CA GLY A 146 0.47 11.80 1.52
C GLY A 146 1.26 10.55 1.11
N HIS A 147 2.20 10.65 0.19
CA HIS A 147 3.04 9.51 -0.23
C HIS A 147 3.91 8.96 0.90
N ILE A 148 4.56 9.85 1.67
CA ILE A 148 5.37 9.46 2.83
C ILE A 148 4.49 8.79 3.88
N GLY A 149 3.33 9.36 4.21
CA GLY A 149 2.41 8.77 5.19
C GLY A 149 1.91 7.39 4.79
N GLY A 150 1.61 7.22 3.50
CA GLY A 150 1.24 5.93 2.94
C GLY A 150 2.36 4.90 3.00
N LEU A 151 3.58 5.29 2.61
CA LEU A 151 4.77 4.44 2.68
C LEU A 151 5.05 3.98 4.12
N LEU A 152 5.04 4.90 5.08
CA LEU A 152 5.28 4.60 6.49
C LEU A 152 4.18 3.71 7.07
N GLY A 153 2.90 4.04 6.82
CA GLY A 153 1.77 3.25 7.30
C GLY A 153 1.75 1.83 6.74
N GLY A 154 2.04 1.67 5.45
CA GLY A 154 2.13 0.38 4.78
C GLY A 154 3.31 -0.45 5.23
N THR A 155 4.49 0.18 5.35
CA THR A 155 5.71 -0.47 5.87
C THR A 155 5.51 -0.94 7.30
N ALA A 156 4.94 -0.10 8.17
CA ALA A 156 4.63 -0.47 9.55
C ALA A 156 3.65 -1.65 9.61
N MET A 157 2.57 -1.60 8.83
CA MET A 157 1.60 -2.69 8.79
C MET A 157 2.23 -3.99 8.26
N ALA A 158 2.99 -3.91 7.16
CA ALA A 158 3.72 -5.04 6.61
C ALA A 158 4.77 -5.60 7.58
N TRP A 159 5.40 -4.75 8.40
CA TRP A 159 6.29 -5.23 9.44
C TRP A 159 5.54 -6.03 10.51
N LEU A 160 4.37 -5.58 10.93
CA LEU A 160 3.59 -6.27 11.96
C LEU A 160 3.00 -7.59 11.44
N VAL A 161 2.38 -7.56 10.26
CA VAL A 161 1.54 -8.68 9.80
C VAL A 161 2.11 -9.42 8.60
N GLY A 162 3.09 -8.84 7.92
CA GLY A 162 3.68 -9.40 6.70
C GLY A 162 4.35 -10.75 6.95
N PRO A 163 4.47 -11.57 5.89
CA PRO A 163 5.05 -12.90 5.99
C PRO A 163 6.48 -12.84 6.55
N GLN A 164 6.80 -13.86 7.33
CA GLN A 164 8.16 -14.11 7.80
C GLN A 164 8.43 -15.61 7.66
N TRP A 165 8.79 -16.01 6.45
CA TRP A 165 9.02 -17.41 6.12
C TRP A 165 10.32 -17.89 6.74
N LYS A 166 10.22 -18.99 7.49
CA LYS A 166 11.38 -19.70 8.04
C LYS A 166 11.39 -21.11 7.47
N TYR A 167 12.58 -21.57 7.07
CA TYR A 167 12.80 -22.95 6.69
C TYR A 167 12.55 -23.85 7.90
N GLU A 168 11.79 -24.92 7.72
CA GLU A 168 11.50 -25.88 8.79
C GLU A 168 12.18 -27.22 8.53
N TYR A 169 11.93 -27.84 7.37
CA TYR A 169 12.54 -29.10 6.96
C TYR A 169 12.45 -29.32 5.44
N THR A 170 13.10 -30.37 4.97
CA THR A 170 12.99 -30.85 3.58
C THR A 170 12.26 -32.18 3.57
N THR A 171 11.26 -32.35 2.69
CA THR A 171 10.53 -33.62 2.55
C THR A 171 11.44 -34.71 1.98
N ARG A 172 11.03 -35.99 2.10
CA ARG A 172 11.75 -37.11 1.49
C ARG A 172 11.95 -36.94 -0.03
N ASP A 173 11.01 -36.23 -0.68
CA ASP A 173 11.03 -35.93 -2.12
C ASP A 173 11.85 -34.67 -2.47
N GLY A 174 12.59 -34.09 -1.51
CA GLY A 174 13.48 -32.95 -1.72
C GLY A 174 12.80 -31.57 -1.71
N ARG A 175 11.52 -31.46 -1.35
CA ARG A 175 10.82 -30.17 -1.27
C ARG A 175 11.13 -29.46 0.05
N ARG A 176 11.60 -28.21 -0.02
CA ARG A 176 11.81 -27.37 1.17
C ARG A 176 10.48 -26.82 1.68
N VAL A 177 10.18 -27.06 2.95
CA VAL A 177 8.96 -26.58 3.63
C VAL A 177 9.30 -25.34 4.44
N PHE A 178 8.46 -24.32 4.28
CA PHE A 178 8.56 -23.06 5.01
C PHE A 178 7.31 -22.84 5.85
N VAL A 179 7.50 -22.27 7.04
CA VAL A 179 6.41 -21.84 7.92
C VAL A 179 6.44 -20.33 8.04
N ASP A 180 5.26 -19.74 7.95
CA ASP A 180 5.08 -18.32 8.20
C ASP A 180 5.02 -18.04 9.70
N ARG A 181 5.97 -17.23 10.18
CA ARG A 181 6.12 -16.83 11.58
C ARG A 181 5.93 -15.32 11.75
N ALA A 182 4.98 -14.73 11.00
CA ALA A 182 4.66 -13.30 11.08
C ALA A 182 4.47 -12.83 12.55
N PRO A 183 4.98 -11.64 12.92
CA PRO A 183 4.92 -11.16 14.30
C PRO A 183 3.51 -11.08 14.88
N MET A 184 2.55 -10.63 14.07
CA MET A 184 1.13 -10.64 14.40
C MET A 184 0.38 -11.46 13.34
N PRO A 185 -0.08 -12.67 13.68
CA PRO A 185 -0.83 -13.48 12.73
C PRO A 185 -2.19 -12.83 12.48
N LEU A 186 -2.39 -12.32 11.27
CA LEU A 186 -3.66 -11.76 10.84
C LEU A 186 -4.64 -12.91 10.54
N PHE A 187 -5.31 -13.44 11.57
CA PHE A 187 -6.29 -14.54 11.54
C PHE A 187 -6.12 -15.48 10.33
N LEU A 188 -5.03 -16.27 10.30
CA LEU A 188 -4.91 -17.44 9.43
C LEU A 188 -3.81 -18.40 9.92
N ARG A 189 -4.17 -19.27 10.85
CA ARG A 189 -3.70 -20.67 10.78
C ARG A 189 -4.36 -21.25 9.53
N TRP A 190 -3.65 -21.28 8.41
CA TRP A 190 -4.08 -22.09 7.28
C TRP A 190 -3.99 -23.56 7.70
N ARG A 191 -5.15 -24.19 7.81
CA ARG A 191 -5.33 -25.54 8.36
C ARG A 191 -4.81 -26.58 7.36
N ASN A 192 -3.51 -26.83 7.37
CA ASN A 192 -2.88 -27.99 6.71
C ASN A 192 -3.03 -29.24 7.58
N GLU A 193 -4.27 -29.71 7.74
CA GLU A 193 -4.57 -31.01 8.36
C GLU A 193 -5.56 -31.83 7.50
N ARG A 194 -5.42 -31.77 6.17
CA ARG A 194 -6.06 -32.75 5.28
C ARG A 194 -4.99 -33.37 4.39
N GLY A 195 -4.51 -34.53 4.79
CA GLY A 195 -3.50 -35.31 4.04
C GLY A 195 -2.57 -36.20 4.88
N ARG A 196 -2.89 -36.48 6.15
CA ARG A 196 -2.31 -37.62 6.88
C ARG A 196 -3.41 -38.64 7.11
N SER A 197 -3.61 -39.51 6.13
CA SER A 197 -4.24 -40.81 6.25
C SER A 197 -3.55 -41.73 5.26
#